data_AF-A0A819QI01-F1
#
_entry.id   AF-A0A819QI01-F1
#
_cell.length_a   1.000
_cell.length_b   1.000
_cell.length_c   1.000
_cell.angle_alpha   90.00
_cell.angle_beta   90.00
_cell.angle_gamma   90.00
#
_symmetry.space_group_name_H-M   'P 1'
#
loop_
_entity.id
_entity.type
_entity.pdbx_description
1 polymer ?
#
loop_
_entity_poly.entity_id
_entity_poly.type
_entity_poly.pdbx_seq_one_letter_code
_entity_poly.pdbx_strand_id
1 'polypeptide(L)'
;MTVGGKQFAYRLKTSSGHDVIETLDYACLAISENQVLGIVGPTFSSEAKTIVRFSNRIGIPVIGYSATDPALSDHNAYQTFYRMIPSDIINAQALFKLFQKYDWNSTNIIYQGDNYGQGGLQTLATVFAKKIKILRIIRYDLYTNSIDDFR
;
A
#
# COMPACT_ATOMS: atom_id res chain seq x y z
N MET A 1 15.17 22.37 -9.06
CA MET A 1 15.90 22.59 -7.78
C MET A 1 17.37 22.24 -8.01
N THR A 2 18.32 23.00 -7.48
CA THR A 2 19.75 22.69 -7.65
C THR A 2 20.33 22.22 -6.32
N VAL A 3 20.96 21.04 -6.31
CA VAL A 3 21.67 20.49 -5.15
C VAL A 3 23.08 20.11 -5.58
N GLY A 4 24.10 20.67 -4.93
CA GLY A 4 25.50 20.40 -5.27
C GLY A 4 25.86 20.72 -6.73
N GLY A 5 25.26 21.77 -7.31
CA GLY A 5 25.46 22.14 -8.72
C GLY A 5 24.71 21.28 -9.75
N LYS A 6 24.01 20.23 -9.33
CA LYS A 6 23.15 19.41 -10.20
C LYS A 6 21.71 19.90 -10.18
N GLN A 7 21.09 20.01 -11.34
CA GLN A 7 19.66 20.31 -11.44
C GLN A 7 18.83 19.04 -11.33
N PHE A 8 17.82 19.08 -10.46
CA PHE A 8 16.76 18.09 -10.35
C PHE A 8 15.54 18.61 -11.09
N ALA A 9 15.10 17.82 -12.07
CA ALA A 9 13.85 17.98 -12.79
C ALA A 9 12.91 16.82 -12.41
N TYR A 10 11.61 17.03 -12.59
CA TYR A 10 10.59 15.99 -12.39
C TYR A 10 9.72 15.89 -13.62
N ARG A 11 9.11 14.72 -13.79
CA ARG A 11 8.05 14.48 -14.77
C ARG A 11 6.83 13.98 -14.02
N LEU A 12 5.69 14.58 -14.31
CA LEU A 12 4.43 14.20 -13.69
C LEU A 12 3.62 13.35 -14.67
N LYS A 13 3.10 12.25 -14.17
CA LYS A 13 2.09 11.43 -14.83
C LYS A 13 0.96 11.21 -13.83
N THR A 14 -0.26 11.20 -14.34
CA THR A 14 -1.47 11.05 -13.54
C THR A 14 -2.24 9.89 -14.13
N SER A 15 -2.50 8.87 -13.32
CA SER A 15 -3.43 7.79 -13.68
C SER A 15 -4.81 8.09 -13.11
N SER A 16 -5.84 7.52 -13.72
CA SER A 16 -7.22 7.64 -13.23
C SER A 16 -7.68 6.33 -12.57
N GLY A 17 -8.40 6.42 -11.44
CA GLY A 17 -9.21 5.31 -10.94
C GLY A 17 -8.49 4.05 -10.42
N HIS A 18 -7.34 4.18 -9.73
CA HIS A 18 -6.54 3.05 -9.23
C HIS A 18 -6.10 2.09 -10.36
N ASP A 19 -5.71 2.61 -11.53
CA ASP A 19 -5.27 1.80 -12.65
C ASP A 19 -3.80 1.37 -12.51
N VAL A 20 -3.61 0.12 -12.10
CA VAL A 20 -2.29 -0.50 -11.91
C VAL A 20 -1.54 -0.68 -13.23
N ILE A 21 -2.24 -0.96 -14.33
CA ILE A 21 -1.61 -1.19 -15.65
C ILE A 21 -1.09 0.13 -16.20
N GLU A 22 -1.93 1.16 -16.21
CA GLU A 22 -1.56 2.51 -16.67
C GLU A 22 -0.39 3.06 -15.84
N THR A 23 -0.46 2.91 -14.51
CA THR A 23 0.59 3.38 -13.60
C THR A 23 1.91 2.64 -13.82
N LEU A 24 1.87 1.33 -14.10
CA LEU A 24 3.06 0.56 -14.46
C LEU A 24 3.63 0.97 -15.82
N ASP A 25 2.78 1.23 -16.82
CA ASP A 25 3.22 1.68 -18.15
C ASP A 25 3.99 2.99 -18.06
N TYR A 26 3.47 3.97 -17.33
CA TYR A 26 4.17 5.24 -17.08
C TYR A 26 5.53 5.05 -16.38
N ALA A 27 5.60 4.14 -15.39
CA ALA A 27 6.85 3.82 -14.72
C ALA A 27 7.86 3.18 -15.67
N CYS A 28 7.42 2.19 -16.47
CA CYS A 28 8.24 1.50 -17.45
C CYS A 28 8.80 2.45 -18.50
N LEU A 29 7.97 3.33 -19.09
CA LEU A 29 8.39 4.33 -20.07
C LEU A 29 9.44 5.28 -19.49
N ALA A 30 9.22 5.80 -18.28
CA ALA A 30 10.15 6.70 -17.61
C ALA A 30 11.51 6.03 -17.33
N ILE A 31 11.49 4.75 -16.98
CA ILE A 31 12.69 3.94 -16.74
C ILE A 31 13.41 3.60 -18.05
N SER A 32 12.69 3.16 -19.09
CA SER A 32 13.30 2.69 -20.34
C SER A 32 14.00 3.80 -21.11
N GLU A 33 13.54 5.04 -20.96
CA GLU A 33 14.20 6.21 -21.56
C GLU A 33 15.45 6.66 -20.76
N ASN A 34 15.81 5.96 -19.67
CA ASN A 34 16.91 6.27 -18.74
C ASN A 34 16.86 7.72 -18.20
N GLN A 35 15.65 8.19 -17.91
CA GLN A 35 15.39 9.59 -17.56
C GLN A 35 15.11 9.83 -16.08
N VAL A 36 15.06 8.78 -15.26
CA VAL A 36 14.71 8.89 -13.85
C VAL A 36 15.75 8.23 -12.96
N LEU A 37 16.06 8.91 -11.85
CA LEU A 37 16.90 8.38 -10.77
C LEU A 37 16.07 7.67 -9.70
N GLY A 38 14.74 7.81 -9.74
CA GLY A 38 13.82 7.31 -8.74
C GLY A 38 12.39 7.70 -9.09
N ILE A 39 11.43 7.03 -8.46
CA ILE A 39 10.00 7.26 -8.61
C ILE A 39 9.45 7.77 -7.29
N VAL A 40 8.61 8.81 -7.32
CA VAL A 40 7.82 9.25 -6.17
C VAL A 40 6.37 8.90 -6.45
N GLY A 41 5.72 8.23 -5.49
CA GLY A 41 4.47 7.52 -5.71
C GLY A 41 4.68 6.03 -5.95
N PRO A 42 3.67 5.32 -6.46
CA PRO A 42 2.33 5.81 -6.81
C PRO A 42 1.44 6.00 -5.56
N THR A 43 0.17 6.35 -5.77
CA THR A 43 -0.78 6.65 -4.70
C THR A 43 -1.24 5.39 -3.97
N PHE A 44 -1.61 4.34 -4.72
CA PHE A 44 -2.24 3.16 -4.14
C PHE A 44 -1.23 2.06 -3.86
N SER A 45 -1.49 1.30 -2.80
CA SER A 45 -0.60 0.22 -2.38
C SER A 45 -0.51 -0.91 -3.43
N SER A 46 -1.58 -1.15 -4.18
CA SER A 46 -1.59 -2.10 -5.31
C SER A 46 -0.62 -1.67 -6.41
N GLU A 47 -0.67 -0.41 -6.83
CA GLU A 47 0.23 0.18 -7.82
C GLU A 47 1.69 0.13 -7.33
N ALA A 48 1.92 0.52 -6.07
CA ALA A 48 3.25 0.55 -5.47
C ALA A 48 3.87 -0.85 -5.42
N LYS A 49 3.11 -1.86 -5.00
CA LYS A 49 3.57 -3.26 -5.00
C LYS A 49 3.99 -3.72 -6.39
N THR A 50 3.25 -3.35 -7.43
CA THR A 50 3.54 -3.72 -8.81
C THR A 50 4.81 -3.03 -9.34
N ILE A 51 4.90 -1.71 -9.19
CA ILE A 51 6.08 -0.94 -9.64
C ILE A 51 7.33 -1.38 -8.89
N VAL A 52 7.24 -1.59 -7.58
CA VAL A 52 8.42 -1.95 -6.77
C VAL A 52 8.99 -3.30 -7.21
N ARG A 53 8.14 -4.29 -7.47
CA ARG A 53 8.58 -5.62 -7.95
C ARG A 53 9.41 -5.54 -9.24
N PHE A 54 9.06 -4.62 -10.13
CA PHE A 54 9.85 -4.34 -11.31
C PHE A 54 11.13 -3.57 -10.95
N SER A 55 11.01 -2.48 -10.20
CA SER A 55 12.13 -1.60 -9.85
C SER A 55 13.23 -2.28 -9.02
N ASN A 56 12.88 -3.30 -8.21
CA ASN A 56 13.82 -4.12 -7.44
C ASN A 56 14.89 -4.74 -8.35
N ARG A 57 14.51 -5.19 -9.56
CA ARG A 57 15.43 -5.87 -10.48
C ARG A 57 16.45 -4.94 -11.12
N ILE A 58 16.13 -3.65 -11.18
CA ILE A 58 16.92 -2.62 -11.88
C ILE A 58 17.54 -1.61 -10.91
N GLY A 59 17.25 -1.71 -9.62
CA GLY A 59 17.82 -0.86 -8.57
C GLY A 59 17.27 0.57 -8.52
N ILE A 60 16.11 0.84 -9.10
CA ILE A 60 15.49 2.17 -9.06
C ILE A 60 14.68 2.32 -7.76
N PRO A 61 14.96 3.32 -6.90
CA PRO A 61 14.21 3.55 -5.68
C PRO A 61 12.79 4.08 -5.97
N VAL A 62 11.83 3.62 -5.18
CA VAL A 62 10.43 4.05 -5.21
C VAL A 62 10.05 4.60 -3.84
N ILE A 63 9.64 5.87 -3.79
CA ILE A 63 9.25 6.57 -2.57
C ILE A 63 7.73 6.71 -2.54
N GLY A 64 7.07 5.83 -1.79
CA GLY A 64 5.63 5.87 -1.56
C GLY A 64 5.23 7.00 -0.61
N TYR A 65 4.41 7.92 -1.08
CA TYR A 65 3.89 9.01 -0.24
C TYR A 65 2.54 8.68 0.41
N SER A 66 1.78 7.73 -0.15
CA SER A 66 0.43 7.36 0.31
C SER A 66 0.20 5.85 0.49
N ALA A 67 1.12 4.99 0.05
CA ALA A 67 0.98 3.55 0.16
C ALA A 67 1.35 3.03 1.57
N THR A 68 0.34 2.67 2.37
CA THR A 68 0.50 2.30 3.79
C THR A 68 0.42 0.80 4.09
N ASP A 69 0.13 -0.03 3.08
CA ASP A 69 0.01 -1.49 3.23
C ASP A 69 1.22 -2.07 3.98
N PRO A 70 1.01 -2.84 5.07
CA PRO A 70 2.10 -3.36 5.89
C PRO A 70 3.04 -4.31 5.16
N ALA A 71 2.59 -5.02 4.12
CA ALA A 71 3.45 -5.92 3.36
C ALA A 71 4.58 -5.18 2.63
N LEU A 72 4.41 -3.88 2.31
CA LEU A 72 5.47 -3.04 1.73
C LEU A 72 6.65 -2.79 2.68
N SER A 73 6.57 -3.18 3.97
CA SER A 73 7.70 -3.15 4.90
C SER A 73 8.63 -4.36 4.76
N ASP A 74 8.26 -5.39 4.00
CA ASP A 74 9.13 -6.54 3.80
C ASP A 74 10.26 -6.19 2.82
N HIS A 75 11.42 -5.82 3.37
CA HIS A 75 12.60 -5.47 2.58
C HIS A 75 13.17 -6.65 1.78
N ASN A 76 12.80 -7.91 2.05
CA ASN A 76 13.20 -9.02 1.18
C ASN A 76 12.41 -8.99 -0.13
N ALA A 77 11.12 -8.65 -0.06
CA ALA A 77 10.22 -8.59 -1.20
C ALA A 77 10.22 -7.22 -1.91
N TYR A 78 10.52 -6.13 -1.20
CA TYR A 78 10.37 -4.73 -1.65
C TYR A 78 11.63 -3.89 -1.34
N GLN A 79 12.80 -4.38 -1.78
CA GLN A 79 14.13 -3.81 -1.48
C GLN A 79 14.28 -2.33 -1.84
N THR A 80 13.69 -1.88 -2.95
CA THR A 80 13.81 -0.50 -3.43
C THR A 80 12.68 0.42 -2.94
N PHE A 81 11.76 -0.07 -2.09
CA PHE A 81 10.65 0.72 -1.59
C PHE A 81 10.99 1.43 -0.28
N TYR A 82 10.67 2.71 -0.24
CA TYR A 82 10.71 3.54 0.94
C TYR A 82 9.38 4.29 1.04
N ARG A 83 8.92 4.62 2.25
CA ARG A 83 7.70 5.41 2.43
C ARG A 83 7.91 6.57 3.40
N MET A 84 7.21 7.66 3.12
CA MET A 84 7.26 8.89 3.93
C MET A 84 6.26 8.89 5.09
N ILE A 85 5.31 7.95 5.06
CA ILE A 85 4.23 7.85 6.03
C ILE A 85 4.27 6.50 6.76
N PRO A 86 3.69 6.39 7.97
CA PRO A 86 3.67 5.15 8.72
C PRO A 86 2.90 4.02 8.01
N SER A 87 3.26 2.79 8.31
CA SER A 87 2.50 1.60 7.91
C SER A 87 1.21 1.46 8.72
N ASP A 88 0.18 0.85 8.14
CA ASP A 88 -1.10 0.58 8.83
C ASP A 88 -1.00 -0.36 10.04
N ILE A 89 0.15 -0.99 10.27
CA ILE A 89 0.39 -1.71 11.53
C ILE A 89 0.25 -0.77 12.73
N ILE A 90 0.61 0.51 12.60
CA ILE A 90 0.47 1.51 13.65
C ILE A 90 -1.01 1.80 13.91
N ASN A 91 -1.80 1.93 12.85
CA ASN A 91 -3.26 2.12 12.93
C ASN A 91 -3.96 0.91 13.56
N ALA A 92 -3.58 -0.31 13.17
CA ALA A 92 -4.10 -1.54 13.74
C ALA A 92 -3.79 -1.69 15.24
N GLN A 93 -2.57 -1.35 15.67
CA GLN A 93 -2.19 -1.32 17.08
C GLN A 93 -2.97 -0.28 17.88
N ALA A 94 -3.22 0.90 17.31
CA ALA A 94 -4.04 1.93 17.94
C ALA A 94 -5.50 1.46 18.10
N LEU A 95 -6.07 0.83 17.08
CA LEU A 95 -7.41 0.22 17.16
C LEU A 95 -7.47 -0.86 18.24
N PHE A 96 -6.45 -1.71 18.35
CA PHE A 96 -6.41 -2.72 19.41
C PHE A 96 -6.41 -2.08 20.80
N LYS A 97 -5.62 -1.02 21.03
CA LYS A 97 -5.64 -0.28 22.30
C LYS A 97 -7.01 0.35 22.58
N LEU A 98 -7.72 0.80 21.55
CA LEU A 98 -9.08 1.32 21.67
C LEU A 98 -10.03 0.23 22.17
N PHE A 99 -9.99 -0.96 21.58
CA PHE A 99 -10.80 -2.11 22.02
C PHE A 99 -10.52 -2.46 23.49
N GLN A 100 -9.24 -2.46 23.89
CA GLN A 100 -8.87 -2.70 25.29
C GLN A 100 -9.41 -1.63 26.25
N LYS A 101 -9.42 -0.35 25.82
CA LYS A 101 -9.90 0.75 26.66
C LYS A 101 -11.40 0.68 26.95
N TYR A 102 -12.18 0.13 26.02
CA TYR A 102 -13.65 0.07 26.10
C TYR A 102 -14.18 -1.34 26.35
N ASP A 103 -13.30 -2.30 26.68
CA ASP A 103 -13.65 -3.71 26.91
C ASP A 103 -14.45 -4.35 25.77
N TRP A 104 -14.24 -3.89 24.53
CA TRP A 104 -14.84 -4.50 23.35
C TRP A 104 -14.10 -5.79 23.05
N ASN A 105 -14.84 -6.90 23.01
CA ASN A 105 -14.27 -8.24 22.85
C ASN A 105 -14.52 -8.85 21.46
N SER A 106 -15.27 -8.16 20.60
CA SER A 106 -15.64 -8.68 19.29
C SER A 106 -15.92 -7.59 18.26
N THR A 107 -15.73 -7.90 16.99
CA THR A 107 -16.01 -6.99 15.87
C THR A 107 -16.36 -7.75 14.59
N ASN A 108 -17.00 -7.06 13.65
CA ASN A 108 -16.99 -7.46 12.24
C ASN A 108 -15.93 -6.63 11.50
N ILE A 109 -15.36 -7.15 10.41
CA ILE A 109 -14.44 -6.41 9.54
C ILE A 109 -15.04 -6.35 8.15
N ILE A 110 -15.17 -5.13 7.62
CA ILE A 110 -15.49 -4.89 6.21
C ILE A 110 -14.21 -4.33 5.59
N TYR A 111 -13.77 -4.91 4.49
CA TYR A 111 -12.51 -4.51 3.85
C TYR A 111 -12.65 -4.46 2.33
N GLN A 112 -11.83 -3.61 1.71
CA GLN A 112 -11.73 -3.47 0.27
C GLN A 112 -11.00 -4.68 -0.35
N GLY A 113 -11.54 -5.26 -1.42
CA GLY A 113 -10.99 -6.46 -2.07
C GLY A 113 -9.65 -6.32 -2.79
N ASP A 114 -8.93 -5.21 -2.62
CA ASP A 114 -7.64 -4.95 -3.24
C ASP A 114 -6.46 -5.26 -2.30
N ASN A 115 -5.23 -5.02 -2.78
CA ASN A 115 -4.04 -5.28 -1.97
C ASN A 115 -4.04 -4.52 -0.64
N TYR A 116 -4.48 -3.25 -0.66
CA TYR A 116 -4.51 -2.39 0.52
C TYR A 116 -5.47 -2.95 1.58
N GLY A 117 -6.74 -3.20 1.21
CA GLY A 117 -7.73 -3.71 2.13
C GLY A 117 -7.39 -5.12 2.64
N GLN A 118 -6.82 -5.98 1.78
CA GLN A 118 -6.32 -7.29 2.21
C GLN A 118 -5.18 -7.19 3.21
N GLY A 119 -4.21 -6.28 2.99
CA GLY A 119 -3.13 -6.01 3.94
C GLY A 119 -3.66 -5.51 5.29
N GLY A 120 -4.66 -4.63 5.27
CA GLY A 120 -5.36 -4.15 6.46
C GLY A 120 -6.06 -5.29 7.23
N LEU A 121 -6.81 -6.16 6.54
CA LEU A 121 -7.47 -7.32 7.13
C LEU A 121 -6.47 -8.24 7.83
N GLN A 122 -5.40 -8.64 7.14
CA GLN A 122 -4.38 -9.54 7.68
C GLN A 122 -3.70 -8.94 8.93
N THR A 123 -3.42 -7.64 8.88
CA THR A 123 -2.79 -6.91 9.98
C THR A 123 -3.72 -6.83 11.18
N LEU A 124 -4.98 -6.48 10.98
CA LEU A 124 -5.99 -6.47 12.05
C LEU A 124 -6.18 -7.86 12.65
N ALA A 125 -6.33 -8.90 11.82
CA ALA A 125 -6.45 -10.28 12.28
C ALA A 125 -5.26 -10.72 13.14
N THR A 126 -4.05 -10.28 12.76
CA THR A 126 -2.82 -10.56 13.53
C THR A 126 -2.79 -9.81 14.86
N VAL A 127 -3.08 -8.51 14.86
CA VAL A 127 -3.03 -7.68 16.08
C VAL A 127 -4.15 -8.07 17.06
N PHE A 128 -5.33 -8.42 16.56
CA PHE A 128 -6.48 -8.81 17.37
C PHE A 128 -6.40 -10.24 17.89
N ALA A 129 -5.45 -11.03 17.38
CA ALA A 129 -5.33 -12.45 17.66
C ALA A 129 -5.41 -12.75 19.17
N LYS A 130 -6.22 -13.76 19.50
CA LYS A 130 -6.44 -14.30 20.86
C LYS A 130 -7.09 -13.34 21.88
N LYS A 131 -7.38 -12.08 21.52
CA LYS A 131 -7.94 -11.08 22.44
C LYS A 131 -9.26 -10.48 21.98
N ILE A 132 -9.42 -10.25 20.67
CA ILE A 132 -10.65 -9.73 20.07
C ILE A 132 -11.19 -10.74 19.08
N LYS A 133 -12.45 -11.15 19.22
CA LYS A 133 -13.11 -12.11 18.34
C LYS A 133 -13.62 -11.42 17.07
N ILE A 134 -13.09 -11.81 15.91
CA ILE A 134 -13.64 -11.40 14.62
C ILE A 134 -14.85 -12.29 14.33
N LEU A 135 -16.04 -11.70 14.26
CA LEU A 135 -17.31 -12.40 14.07
C LEU A 135 -17.61 -12.65 12.59
N ARG A 136 -17.35 -11.65 11.73
CA ARG A 136 -17.53 -11.72 10.29
C ARG A 136 -16.45 -10.95 9.56
N ILE A 137 -16.10 -11.44 8.37
CA ILE A 137 -15.20 -10.80 7.43
C ILE A 137 -15.97 -10.62 6.13
N ILE A 138 -16.20 -9.38 5.75
CA ILE A 138 -17.03 -8.99 4.61
C ILE A 138 -16.13 -8.30 3.59
N ARG A 139 -16.06 -8.85 2.39
CA ARG A 139 -15.30 -8.23 1.30
C ARG A 139 -16.20 -7.26 0.54
N TYR A 140 -15.71 -6.07 0.28
CA TYR A 140 -16.32 -5.11 -0.62
C TYR A 140 -15.48 -4.99 -1.90
N ASP A 141 -16.10 -5.25 -3.05
CA ASP A 141 -15.45 -5.15 -4.35
C ASP A 141 -15.72 -3.78 -4.97
N LEU A 142 -14.64 -3.04 -5.25
CA LEU A 142 -14.74 -1.70 -5.83
C LEU A 142 -15.19 -1.69 -7.28
N TYR A 143 -14.93 -2.75 -8.04
CA TYR A 143 -15.21 -2.77 -9.48
C TYR A 143 -16.68 -3.09 -9.73
N THR A 144 -17.23 -4.02 -8.97
CA THR A 144 -18.64 -4.42 -9.07
C THR A 144 -19.55 -3.65 -8.12
N ASN A 145 -18.98 -2.86 -7.19
CA ASN A 145 -19.72 -2.17 -6.14
C ASN A 145 -20.62 -3.14 -5.34
N SER A 146 -20.08 -4.34 -5.04
CA SER A 146 -20.82 -5.44 -4.41
C SER A 146 -20.14 -5.93 -3.13
N ILE A 147 -20.94 -6.55 -2.28
CA ILE A 147 -20.49 -7.16 -1.04
C ILE A 147 -20.51 -8.69 -1.20
N ASP A 148 -19.37 -9.32 -0.94
CA ASP A 148 -19.26 -10.78 -0.82
C ASP A 148 -19.19 -11.14 0.67
N ASP A 149 -20.27 -11.71 1.20
CA ASP A 149 -20.35 -12.25 2.56
C ASP A 149 -20.00 -13.75 2.53
N PHE A 150 -18.76 -14.09 2.86
CA PHE A 150 -18.32 -15.48 2.95
C PHE A 150 -18.85 -16.07 4.27
N ARG A 151 -19.98 -16.77 4.21
CA ARG A 151 -20.55 -17.54 5.33
C ARG A 151 -19.87 -18.89 5.50
#